data_AF-A0A9N9FY66-F1
#
_entry.id   AF-A0A9N9FY66-F1
#
_cell.length_a   1.000
_cell.length_b   1.000
_cell.length_c   1.000
_cell.angle_alpha   90.00
_cell.angle_beta   90.00
_cell.angle_gamma   90.00
#
_symmetry.space_group_name_H-M   'P 1'
#
loop_
_entity.id
_entity.type
_entity.pdbx_description
1 polymer ?
#
loop_
_entity_poly.entity_id
_entity_poly.type
_entity_poly.pdbx_seq_one_letter_code
_entity_poly.pdbx_strand_id
1 'polypeptide(L)'
;MSKKGKNALRRRNVHYNKEAVDLKKRISRINEAISKKDLNALRRLATTGPGLVNDGLRRLCWPLLLHYRNHSVETSQVAHKDENQVSLDANRSFVHFPKGLNDQQRKQKQSVLYEVIVGILRRQPNLSYYQGFHDVCTTLLEVLGKGGAIKAGENIAMFLLRYPFYL
;
A
#
# COMPACT_ATOMS: atom_id res chain seq x y z
N MET A 1 25.34 -14.65 -40.69
CA MET A 1 24.61 -14.32 -39.43
C MET A 1 25.14 -15.15 -38.27
N SER A 2 25.64 -14.50 -37.20
CA SER A 2 26.58 -15.06 -36.21
C SER A 2 25.98 -16.06 -35.20
N LYS A 3 26.65 -17.22 -35.00
CA LYS A 3 26.32 -18.25 -33.99
C LYS A 3 26.32 -17.70 -32.54
N LYS A 4 27.04 -16.61 -32.26
CA LYS A 4 27.08 -15.96 -30.93
C LYS A 4 25.71 -15.37 -30.53
N GLY A 5 24.92 -14.85 -31.48
CA GLY A 5 23.61 -14.28 -31.19
C GLY A 5 22.56 -15.31 -30.77
N LYS A 6 22.63 -16.53 -31.34
CA LYS A 6 21.68 -17.61 -31.05
C LYS A 6 21.83 -18.18 -29.63
N ASN A 7 23.06 -18.32 -29.14
CA ASN A 7 23.33 -18.78 -27.78
C ASN A 7 22.92 -17.76 -26.71
N ALA A 8 23.09 -16.46 -26.99
CA ALA A 8 22.65 -15.39 -26.09
C ALA A 8 21.12 -15.34 -25.96
N LEU A 9 20.40 -15.49 -27.08
CA LEU A 9 18.93 -15.57 -27.08
C LEU A 9 18.43 -16.78 -26.28
N ARG A 10 19.02 -17.95 -26.51
CA ARG A 10 18.64 -19.19 -25.82
C ARG A 10 18.85 -19.10 -24.30
N ARG A 11 19.97 -18.53 -23.83
CA ARG A 11 20.23 -18.31 -22.40
C ARG A 11 19.23 -17.33 -21.77
N ARG A 12 18.90 -16.24 -22.46
CA ARG A 12 17.86 -15.28 -22.01
C ARG A 12 16.49 -15.94 -21.88
N ASN A 13 16.08 -16.74 -22.86
CA ASN A 13 14.79 -17.44 -22.81
C ASN A 13 14.71 -18.44 -21.66
N VAL A 14 15.80 -19.16 -21.37
CA VAL A 14 15.86 -20.09 -20.22
C VAL A 14 15.74 -19.34 -18.90
N HIS A 15 16.43 -18.21 -18.76
CA HIS A 15 16.36 -17.38 -17.55
C HIS A 15 14.96 -16.81 -17.32
N TYR A 16 14.35 -16.22 -18.35
CA TYR A 16 12.98 -15.70 -18.30
C TYR A 16 11.97 -16.79 -17.90
N ASN A 17 12.10 -17.99 -18.48
CA ASN A 17 11.22 -19.11 -18.14
C ASN A 17 11.40 -19.53 -16.67
N LYS A 18 12.63 -19.53 -16.15
CA LYS A 18 12.88 -19.82 -14.73
C LYS A 18 12.24 -18.77 -13.81
N GLU A 19 12.38 -17.49 -14.11
CA GLU A 19 11.76 -16.41 -13.33
C GLU A 19 10.23 -16.51 -13.31
N ALA A 20 9.61 -16.80 -14.45
CA ALA A 20 8.17 -17.00 -14.54
C ALA A 20 7.70 -18.20 -13.69
N VAL A 21 8.45 -19.30 -13.70
CA VAL A 21 8.17 -20.48 -12.86
C VAL A 21 8.31 -20.14 -11.38
N ASP A 22 9.36 -19.43 -10.98
CA ASP A 22 9.59 -19.05 -9.58
C ASP A 22 8.52 -18.07 -9.09
N LEU A 23 8.08 -17.13 -9.93
CA LEU A 23 6.98 -16.22 -9.64
C LEU A 23 5.66 -16.98 -9.42
N LYS A 24 5.36 -17.96 -10.28
CA LYS A 24 4.16 -18.80 -10.16
C LYS A 24 4.16 -19.60 -8.85
N LYS A 25 5.30 -20.21 -8.50
CA LYS A 25 5.47 -20.91 -7.21
C LYS A 25 5.26 -19.95 -6.03
N ARG A 26 5.76 -18.72 -6.13
CA ARG A 26 5.58 -17.71 -5.09
C ARG A 26 4.12 -17.32 -4.90
N ILE A 27 3.40 -17.04 -5.98
CA ILE A 27 1.96 -16.73 -5.94
C ILE A 27 1.19 -17.88 -5.28
N SER A 28 1.51 -19.13 -5.62
CA SER A 28 0.89 -20.30 -4.99
C SER A 28 1.13 -20.35 -3.48
N ARG A 29 2.35 -20.10 -3.01
CA ARG A 29 2.68 -20.04 -1.57
C ARG A 29 1.98 -18.89 -0.84
N ILE A 30 1.84 -17.73 -1.50
CA ILE A 30 1.09 -16.60 -0.93
C ILE A 30 -0.39 -16.97 -0.78
N ASN A 31 -1.01 -17.54 -1.81
CA ASN A 31 -2.41 -17.96 -1.76
C ASN A 31 -2.66 -19.02 -0.68
N GLU A 32 -1.77 -19.98 -0.53
CA GLU A 32 -1.83 -20.98 0.54
C GLU A 32 -1.76 -20.32 1.93
N ALA A 33 -0.81 -19.40 2.12
CA ALA A 33 -0.65 -18.66 3.38
C ALA A 33 -1.88 -17.79 3.70
N ILE A 34 -2.49 -17.15 2.69
CA ILE A 34 -3.76 -16.41 2.85
C ILE A 34 -4.87 -17.36 3.31
N SER A 35 -5.05 -18.49 2.62
CA SER A 35 -6.10 -19.47 2.91
C SER A 35 -6.00 -20.03 4.34
N LYS A 36 -4.77 -20.30 4.79
CA LYS A 36 -4.49 -20.77 6.15
C LYS A 36 -4.42 -19.66 7.20
N LYS A 37 -4.53 -18.39 6.79
CA LYS A 37 -4.23 -17.20 7.63
C LYS A 37 -2.87 -17.30 8.34
N ASP A 38 -1.88 -17.90 7.69
CA ASP A 38 -0.51 -18.05 8.22
C ASP A 38 0.25 -16.73 8.11
N LEU A 39 0.10 -15.89 9.15
CA LEU A 39 0.74 -14.58 9.23
C LEU A 39 2.26 -14.66 9.18
N ASN A 40 2.86 -15.73 9.72
CA ASN A 40 4.31 -15.88 9.73
C ASN A 40 4.83 -16.16 8.32
N ALA A 41 4.15 -17.01 7.55
CA ALA A 41 4.45 -17.19 6.14
C ALA A 41 4.25 -15.91 5.33
N LEU A 42 3.15 -15.19 5.55
CA LEU A 42 2.88 -13.92 4.87
C LEU A 42 3.96 -12.87 5.16
N ARG A 43 4.40 -12.71 6.42
CA ARG A 43 5.50 -11.80 6.77
C ARG A 43 6.79 -12.18 6.04
N ARG A 44 7.20 -13.46 6.10
CA ARG A 44 8.41 -13.94 5.38
C ARG A 44 8.31 -13.72 3.87
N LEU A 45 7.14 -13.96 3.27
CA LEU A 45 6.89 -13.74 1.85
C LEU A 45 6.74 -12.24 1.50
N ALA A 46 6.46 -11.36 2.45
CA ALA A 46 6.46 -9.93 2.21
C ALA A 46 7.89 -9.36 2.18
N THR A 47 8.81 -9.89 2.99
CA THR A 47 10.15 -9.32 3.21
C THR A 47 11.28 -9.99 2.43
N THR A 48 11.01 -11.02 1.65
CA THR A 48 12.01 -11.76 0.86
C THR A 48 11.71 -11.69 -0.64
N GLY A 49 12.72 -11.88 -1.50
CA GLY A 49 12.53 -11.99 -2.96
C GLY A 49 11.69 -10.83 -3.54
N PRO A 50 10.74 -11.09 -4.46
CA PRO A 50 9.91 -10.05 -5.07
C PRO A 50 8.73 -9.59 -4.17
N GLY A 51 8.71 -9.96 -2.88
CA GLY A 51 7.64 -9.58 -1.94
C GLY A 51 6.27 -10.15 -2.31
N LEU A 52 5.21 -9.35 -2.12
CA LEU A 52 3.82 -9.72 -2.38
C LEU A 52 3.37 -9.58 -3.84
N VAL A 53 4.31 -9.63 -4.80
CA VAL A 53 4.13 -9.76 -6.26
C VAL A 53 3.28 -8.69 -6.96
N ASN A 54 2.00 -8.52 -6.63
CA ASN A 54 1.09 -7.59 -7.27
C ASN A 54 0.03 -7.03 -6.30
N ASP A 55 -0.67 -5.97 -6.72
CA ASP A 55 -1.67 -5.30 -5.87
C ASP A 55 -2.88 -6.17 -5.52
N GLY A 56 -3.24 -7.12 -6.39
CA GLY A 56 -4.30 -8.08 -6.11
C GLY A 56 -4.00 -8.91 -4.87
N LEU A 57 -2.77 -9.41 -4.76
CA LEU A 57 -2.31 -10.14 -3.58
C LEU A 57 -2.10 -9.22 -2.37
N ARG A 58 -1.59 -8.00 -2.57
CA ARG A 58 -1.46 -7.01 -1.48
C ARG A 58 -2.81 -6.67 -0.86
N ARG A 59 -3.86 -6.50 -1.67
CA ARG A 59 -5.25 -6.29 -1.19
C ARG A 59 -5.77 -7.41 -0.30
N LEU A 60 -5.31 -8.64 -0.51
CA LEU A 60 -5.68 -9.78 0.34
C LEU A 60 -4.77 -9.91 1.56
N CYS A 61 -3.47 -9.62 1.42
CA CYS A 61 -2.47 -9.82 2.47
C CYS A 61 -2.41 -8.67 3.48
N TRP A 62 -2.45 -7.42 3.03
CA TRP A 62 -2.28 -6.25 3.92
C TRP A 62 -3.35 -6.16 5.02
N PRO A 63 -4.64 -6.44 4.78
CA PRO A 63 -5.63 -6.50 5.87
C PRO A 63 -5.26 -7.56 6.92
N LEU A 64 -4.75 -8.71 6.50
CA LEU A 64 -4.30 -9.77 7.39
C LEU A 64 -3.03 -9.39 8.16
N LEU A 65 -2.09 -8.66 7.55
CA LEU A 65 -0.84 -8.28 8.19
C LEU A 65 -0.99 -7.08 9.13
N LEU A 66 -1.87 -6.15 8.79
CA LEU A 66 -2.14 -4.95 9.57
C LEU A 66 -3.22 -5.16 10.64
N HIS A 67 -3.91 -6.32 10.64
CA HIS A 67 -4.98 -6.64 11.60
C HIS A 67 -6.09 -5.59 11.70
N TYR A 68 -6.30 -4.74 10.67
CA TYR A 68 -7.36 -3.76 10.73
C TYR A 68 -8.72 -4.47 10.54
N ARG A 69 -9.66 -4.21 11.45
CA ARG A 69 -10.98 -4.82 11.42
C ARG A 69 -11.94 -4.00 10.57
N ASN A 70 -12.94 -4.66 9.98
CA ASN A 70 -14.08 -3.99 9.37
C ASN A 70 -15.10 -3.64 10.46
N HIS A 71 -14.85 -2.57 11.22
CA HIS A 71 -15.89 -1.96 12.06
C HIS A 71 -16.21 -0.55 11.54
N SER A 72 -17.46 -0.14 11.73
CA SER A 72 -17.87 1.25 11.60
C SER A 72 -17.29 2.02 12.77
N VAL A 73 -16.38 2.95 12.50
CA VAL A 73 -15.88 3.90 13.51
C VAL A 73 -16.67 5.19 13.34
N GLU A 74 -17.24 5.68 14.44
CA GLU A 74 -17.84 7.01 14.48
C GLU A 74 -16.77 8.05 14.12
N THR A 75 -17.09 8.89 13.15
CA THR A 75 -16.18 9.96 12.71
C THR A 75 -16.66 11.25 13.33
N SER A 76 -15.78 11.97 14.02
CA SER A 76 -16.11 13.28 14.59
C SER A 76 -16.61 14.23 13.50
N GLN A 77 -17.67 14.96 13.81
CA GLN A 77 -18.16 16.05 12.94
C GLN A 77 -17.34 17.33 13.10
N VAL A 78 -16.55 17.42 14.18
CA VAL A 78 -15.66 18.56 14.45
C VAL A 78 -14.41 18.44 13.59
N ALA A 79 -14.02 19.54 12.95
CA ALA A 79 -12.81 19.60 12.15
C ALA A 79 -11.57 19.33 13.03
N HIS A 80 -10.62 18.57 12.49
CA HIS A 80 -9.35 18.31 13.14
C HIS A 80 -8.42 19.52 13.01
N LYS A 81 -7.65 19.81 14.07
CA LYS A 81 -6.70 20.95 14.12
C LYS A 81 -5.71 21.00 12.96
N ASP A 82 -5.37 19.85 12.39
CA ASP A 82 -4.32 19.70 11.37
C ASP A 82 -4.86 19.65 9.92
N GLU A 83 -6.17 19.81 9.68
CA GLU A 83 -6.75 19.69 8.32
C GLU A 83 -6.12 20.65 7.31
N ASN A 84 -5.74 21.86 7.73
CA ASN A 84 -5.05 22.82 6.87
C ASN A 84 -3.70 22.31 6.39
N GLN A 85 -2.91 21.68 7.27
CA GLN A 85 -1.61 21.11 6.90
C GLN A 85 -1.80 19.92 5.94
N VAL A 86 -2.82 19.08 6.19
CA VAL A 86 -3.17 17.96 5.33
C VAL A 86 -3.54 18.44 3.92
N SER A 87 -4.34 19.52 3.81
CA SER A 87 -4.70 20.12 2.52
C SER A 87 -3.46 20.56 1.74
N LEU A 88 -2.53 21.25 2.39
CA LEU A 88 -1.28 21.69 1.77
C LEU A 88 -0.43 20.51 1.26
N ASP A 89 -0.29 19.44 2.04
CA ASP A 89 0.46 18.23 1.66
C ASP A 89 -0.23 17.44 0.54
N ALA A 90 -1.55 17.29 0.62
CA ALA A 90 -2.33 16.61 -0.42
C ALA A 90 -2.24 17.35 -1.76
N ASN A 91 -2.28 18.68 -1.77
CA ASN A 91 -2.13 19.49 -2.98
C ASN A 91 -0.74 19.38 -3.63
N ARG A 92 0.30 19.10 -2.84
CA ARG A 92 1.66 18.81 -3.33
C ARG A 92 1.87 17.36 -3.76
N SER A 93 0.94 16.47 -3.42
CA SER A 93 1.00 15.05 -3.80
C SER A 93 0.65 14.85 -5.27
N PHE A 94 1.08 13.71 -5.85
CA PHE A 94 0.80 13.31 -7.24
C PHE A 94 1.36 14.23 -8.35
N VAL A 95 2.21 15.22 -8.03
CA VAL A 95 2.84 16.11 -9.03
C VAL A 95 3.78 15.35 -9.97
N HIS A 96 4.42 14.30 -9.47
CA HIS A 96 5.38 13.46 -10.23
C HIS A 96 4.83 12.08 -10.63
N PHE A 97 3.54 11.80 -10.38
CA PHE A 97 2.93 10.55 -10.84
C PHE A 97 2.98 10.44 -12.38
N PRO A 98 3.07 9.23 -12.95
CA PRO A 98 3.54 9.02 -14.32
C PRO A 98 2.76 9.82 -15.35
N LYS A 99 3.49 10.30 -16.36
CA LYS A 99 3.03 11.10 -17.50
C LYS A 99 1.76 10.48 -18.11
N GLY A 100 0.59 11.04 -17.81
CA GLY A 100 -0.69 10.52 -18.30
C GLY A 100 -1.92 10.92 -17.49
N LEU A 101 -1.77 11.34 -16.23
CA LEU A 101 -2.88 11.92 -15.48
C LEU A 101 -3.15 13.35 -15.96
N ASN A 102 -4.39 13.60 -16.38
CA ASN A 102 -4.82 14.98 -16.61
C ASN A 102 -5.06 15.71 -15.27
N ASP A 103 -5.18 17.03 -15.34
CA ASP A 103 -5.32 17.88 -14.16
C ASP A 103 -6.55 17.54 -13.31
N GLN A 104 -7.64 17.12 -13.95
CA GLN A 104 -8.87 16.74 -13.27
C GLN A 104 -8.68 15.44 -12.46
N GLN A 105 -8.06 14.42 -13.05
CA GLN A 105 -7.75 13.16 -12.38
C GLN A 105 -6.77 13.37 -11.22
N ARG A 106 -5.78 14.25 -11.40
CA ARG A 106 -4.85 14.62 -10.32
C ARG A 106 -5.58 15.27 -9.16
N LYS A 107 -6.40 16.30 -9.42
CA LYS A 107 -7.21 16.96 -8.40
C LYS A 107 -8.15 15.98 -7.69
N GLN A 108 -8.74 15.04 -8.42
CA GLN A 108 -9.58 14.00 -7.83
C GLN A 108 -8.78 13.10 -6.88
N LYS A 109 -7.59 12.63 -7.27
CA LYS A 109 -6.72 11.83 -6.39
C LYS A 109 -6.27 12.62 -5.15
N GLN A 110 -5.90 13.90 -5.31
CA GLN A 110 -5.53 14.79 -4.20
C GLN A 110 -6.69 14.98 -3.22
N SER A 111 -7.91 15.19 -3.73
CA SER A 111 -9.14 15.30 -2.92
C SER A 111 -9.42 14.00 -2.15
N VAL A 112 -9.32 12.85 -2.82
CA VAL A 112 -9.53 11.55 -2.15
C VAL A 112 -8.45 11.29 -1.10
N LEU A 113 -7.19 11.67 -1.35
CA LEU A 113 -6.11 11.55 -0.36
C LEU A 113 -6.38 12.43 0.88
N TYR A 114 -6.82 13.66 0.67
CA TYR A 114 -7.25 14.55 1.75
C TYR A 114 -8.35 13.89 2.58
N GLU A 115 -9.41 13.40 1.94
CA GLU A 115 -10.53 12.73 2.61
C GLU A 115 -10.08 11.47 3.39
N VAL A 116 -9.09 10.73 2.89
CA VAL A 116 -8.52 9.58 3.59
C VAL A 116 -7.85 10.03 4.89
N ILE A 117 -6.93 11.00 4.81
CA ILE A 117 -6.14 11.43 5.97
C ILE A 117 -7.05 12.11 7.01
N VAL A 118 -7.94 13.00 6.58
CA VAL A 118 -8.91 13.64 7.48
C VAL A 118 -9.86 12.61 8.08
N GLY A 119 -10.28 11.61 7.32
CA GLY A 119 -11.06 10.49 7.84
C GLY A 119 -10.36 9.72 8.96
N ILE A 120 -9.04 9.55 8.87
CA ILE A 120 -8.23 8.95 9.96
C ILE A 120 -8.21 9.88 11.18
N LEU A 121 -7.85 11.15 10.98
CA LEU A 121 -7.70 12.12 12.07
C LEU A 121 -9.01 12.40 12.82
N ARG A 122 -10.14 12.44 12.12
CA ARG A 122 -11.46 12.66 12.75
C ARG A 122 -11.99 11.44 13.51
N ARG A 123 -11.52 10.23 13.18
CA ARG A 123 -11.80 9.01 13.98
C ARG A 123 -10.89 8.91 15.20
N GLN A 124 -9.71 9.52 15.12
CA GLN A 124 -8.73 9.53 16.20
C GLN A 124 -8.31 10.99 16.50
N PRO A 125 -9.18 11.83 17.09
CA PRO A 125 -8.94 13.28 17.24
C PRO A 125 -7.72 13.65 18.11
N ASN A 126 -7.18 12.67 18.84
CA ASN A 126 -6.00 12.81 19.67
C ASN A 126 -4.68 12.56 18.89
N LEU A 127 -4.75 12.21 17.61
CA LEU A 127 -3.58 12.13 16.75
C LEU A 127 -3.11 13.55 16.38
N SER A 128 -1.82 13.71 16.15
CA SER A 128 -1.27 14.89 15.50
C SER A 128 -0.72 14.45 14.15
N TYR A 129 -1.07 15.18 13.09
CA TYR A 129 -0.54 14.93 11.76
C TYR A 129 0.96 15.24 11.71
N TYR A 130 1.72 14.44 10.97
CA TYR A 130 3.13 14.68 10.72
C TYR A 130 3.40 14.67 9.21
N GLN A 131 4.35 15.51 8.77
CA GLN A 131 4.72 15.63 7.38
C GLN A 131 5.35 14.33 6.85
N GLY A 132 4.83 13.83 5.73
CA GLY A 132 5.18 12.52 5.15
C GLY A 132 4.14 11.42 5.38
N PHE A 133 3.17 11.62 6.28
CA PHE A 133 2.06 10.64 6.42
C PHE A 133 1.21 10.53 5.15
N HIS A 134 1.12 11.60 4.35
CA HIS A 134 0.44 11.60 3.07
C HIS A 134 1.06 10.62 2.05
N ASP A 135 2.38 10.39 2.08
CA ASP A 135 3.04 9.43 1.20
C ASP A 135 2.66 7.98 1.55
N VAL A 136 2.58 7.67 2.85
CA VAL A 136 2.09 6.39 3.35
C VAL A 136 0.64 6.19 2.90
N CYS A 137 -0.21 7.19 3.14
CA CYS A 137 -1.63 7.12 2.77
C CYS A 137 -1.85 7.03 1.25
N THR A 138 -0.99 7.66 0.45
CA THR A 138 -1.00 7.52 -1.02
C THR A 138 -0.77 6.07 -1.42
N THR A 139 0.25 5.42 -0.85
CA THR A 139 0.55 4.01 -1.12
C THR A 139 -0.62 3.10 -0.73
N LEU A 140 -1.23 3.35 0.43
CA LEU A 140 -2.41 2.61 0.87
C LEU A 140 -3.62 2.85 -0.06
N LEU A 141 -3.82 4.08 -0.51
CA LEU A 141 -4.92 4.45 -1.39
C LEU A 141 -4.82 3.77 -2.75
N GLU A 142 -3.63 3.76 -3.37
CA GLU A 142 -3.43 3.10 -4.67
C GLU A 142 -3.66 1.59 -4.62
N VAL A 143 -3.36 0.94 -3.49
CA VAL A 143 -3.51 -0.52 -3.35
C VAL A 143 -4.90 -0.91 -2.86
N LEU A 144 -5.38 -0.29 -1.78
CA LEU A 144 -6.56 -0.70 -1.02
C LEU A 144 -7.83 0.12 -1.33
N GLY A 145 -7.69 1.23 -2.05
CA GLY A 145 -8.77 2.21 -2.24
C GLY A 145 -9.12 2.96 -0.94
N LYS A 146 -10.01 3.95 -1.05
CA LYS A 146 -10.34 4.90 0.05
C LYS A 146 -10.70 4.19 1.36
N GLY A 147 -11.67 3.28 1.33
CA GLY A 147 -12.16 2.62 2.55
C GLY A 147 -11.12 1.76 3.25
N GLY A 148 -10.30 1.02 2.49
CA GLY A 148 -9.22 0.21 3.04
C GLY A 148 -8.05 1.07 3.53
N ALA A 149 -7.72 2.13 2.80
CA ALA A 149 -6.65 3.05 3.17
C ALA A 149 -6.91 3.77 4.50
N ILE A 150 -8.15 4.20 4.76
CA ILE A 150 -8.47 4.83 6.06
C ILE A 150 -8.27 3.83 7.20
N LYS A 151 -8.79 2.60 7.08
CA LYS A 151 -8.67 1.58 8.14
C LYS A 151 -7.21 1.14 8.37
N ALA A 152 -6.48 0.93 7.28
CA ALA A 152 -5.06 0.58 7.34
C ALA A 152 -4.23 1.71 7.94
N GLY A 153 -4.43 2.94 7.47
CA GLY A 153 -3.70 4.12 7.92
C GLY A 153 -3.99 4.47 9.38
N GLU A 154 -5.24 4.33 9.83
CA GLU A 154 -5.63 4.46 11.23
C GLU A 154 -4.86 3.47 12.11
N ASN A 155 -4.83 2.19 11.74
CA ASN A 155 -4.11 1.19 12.52
C ASN A 155 -2.60 1.43 12.54
N ILE A 156 -2.00 1.83 11.41
CA ILE A 156 -0.58 2.19 11.33
C ILE A 156 -0.27 3.40 12.22
N ALA A 157 -1.08 4.46 12.15
CA ALA A 157 -0.89 5.67 12.93
C ALA A 157 -1.03 5.42 14.44
N MET A 158 -1.97 4.57 14.84
CA MET A 158 -2.21 4.27 16.25
C MET A 158 -1.14 3.36 16.86
N PHE A 159 -0.70 2.32 16.15
CA PHE A 159 0.08 1.24 16.75
C PHE A 159 1.54 1.16 16.27
N LEU A 160 1.84 1.63 15.06
CA LEU A 160 3.18 1.47 14.48
C LEU A 160 3.99 2.77 14.54
N LEU A 161 3.33 3.93 14.49
CA LEU A 161 4.00 5.24 14.48
C LEU A 161 3.99 5.93 15.85
N ARG A 162 3.13 5.48 16.77
CA ARG A 162 3.00 6.05 18.12
C ARG A 162 3.74 5.25 19.19
N TYR A 163 4.01 3.97 18.96
CA TYR A 163 4.68 3.07 19.91
C TYR A 163 5.78 2.25 19.23
N PRO A 164 7.02 2.78 19.12
CA PRO A 164 8.14 2.06 18.50
C PRO A 164 8.69 0.87 19.32
N PHE A 165 8.07 0.48 20.43
CA PHE A 165 8.64 -0.49 21.37
C PHE A 165 7.68 -1.65 21.71
N TYR A 166 7.26 -2.45 20.73
CA TYR A 166 6.84 -3.86 20.94
C TYR A 166 6.99 -4.66 19.65
N LEU A 167 8.22 -4.88 19.22
CA LEU A 167 8.62 -5.97 18.31
C LEU A 167 9.92 -6.58 18.82
#